data_AF-A0A6I2WFY9-F1
#
_entry.id   AF-A0A6I2WFY9-F1
#
_cell.length_a   1.000
_cell.length_b   1.000
_cell.length_c   1.000
_cell.angle_alpha   90.00
_cell.angle_beta   90.00
_cell.angle_gamma   90.00
#
_symmetry.space_group_name_H-M   'P 1'
#
loop_
_entity.id
_entity.type
_entity.pdbx_description
1 polymer ?
#
loop_
_entity_poly.entity_id
_entity_poly.type
_entity_poly.pdbx_seq_one_letter_code
_entity_poly.pdbx_strand_id
1 'polypeptide(L)'
;MLRMSTLFLRTLRDDPADAEVASHRLLVRAGYIRRIAAGIYSWLPLGYITLRNIERIVREEMDSAGFQEVHFPAMLPKEPYEQTNRWNEYGPDLFRLQDRKGGDYLLGPTHEEMFTLMVKGEYSSYKDLPVSLYQIQTKYRDETRPRSGIIRGREFVMKDSYSFDLTDEGLVESYHKHRAAYVKTFDRLGMKYNIVSAVAGAMGGSSSEEFLAPCATGEDTYVLCEKCGYAANVEAMVTKVAPGDASKVPALEVMDTPKTPTIDSLVALLNERFGGGYTGASTLKNV
;
A
#
# COMPACT_ATOMS: atom_id res chain seq x y z
N MET A 1 -7.12 11.90 31.61
CA MET A 1 -8.06 10.86 31.10
C MET A 1 -9.30 10.88 32.00
N LEU A 2 -10.51 10.78 31.45
CA LEU A 2 -11.74 10.73 32.26
C LEU A 2 -11.77 9.46 33.13
N ARG A 3 -12.57 9.46 34.21
CA ARG A 3 -12.81 8.24 35.01
C ARG A 3 -13.58 7.22 34.17
N MET A 4 -13.31 5.94 34.37
CA MET A 4 -13.97 4.86 33.64
C MET A 4 -15.51 4.92 33.75
N SER A 5 -16.03 5.33 34.91
CA SER A 5 -17.47 5.46 35.17
C SER A 5 -18.17 6.50 34.29
N THR A 6 -17.45 7.45 33.69
CA THR A 6 -17.98 8.51 32.82
C THR A 6 -17.49 8.38 31.38
N LEU A 7 -16.61 7.44 31.09
CA LEU A 7 -16.07 7.24 29.76
C LEU A 7 -17.13 6.54 28.88
N PHE A 8 -17.34 7.03 27.66
CA PHE A 8 -18.15 6.35 26.66
C PHE A 8 -17.39 5.13 26.14
N LEU A 9 -17.43 4.04 26.92
CA LEU A 9 -16.74 2.79 26.66
C LEU A 9 -17.69 1.63 26.91
N ARG A 10 -17.90 0.80 25.88
CA ARG A 10 -18.68 -0.42 25.97
C ARG A 10 -17.88 -1.57 25.37
N THR A 11 -17.39 -2.45 26.23
CA THR A 11 -16.70 -3.66 25.81
C THR A 11 -17.69 -4.74 25.37
N LEU A 12 -17.27 -5.62 24.47
CA LEU A 12 -18.07 -6.78 24.05
C LEU A 12 -17.48 -8.07 24.65
N ARG A 13 -18.35 -8.95 25.13
CA ARG A 13 -17.96 -10.26 25.66
C ARG A 13 -17.47 -11.17 24.53
N ASP A 14 -18.28 -11.28 23.49
CA ASP A 14 -18.08 -12.19 22.37
C ASP A 14 -17.43 -11.48 21.17
N ASP A 15 -16.78 -12.28 20.30
CA ASP A 15 -16.20 -11.78 19.06
C ASP A 15 -17.32 -11.36 18.08
N PRO A 16 -17.18 -10.20 17.42
CA PRO A 16 -18.13 -9.79 16.38
C PRO A 16 -18.04 -10.74 15.17
N ALA A 17 -19.19 -11.11 14.61
CA ALA A 17 -19.31 -12.15 13.59
C ALA A 17 -18.54 -11.85 12.29
N ASP A 18 -18.31 -10.57 11.99
CA ASP A 18 -17.64 -10.07 10.79
C ASP A 18 -16.15 -9.74 10.99
N ALA A 19 -15.58 -10.06 12.16
CA ALA A 19 -14.17 -9.81 12.45
C ALA A 19 -13.32 -11.08 12.31
N GLU A 20 -12.55 -11.15 11.24
CA GLU A 20 -11.71 -12.32 10.95
C GLU A 20 -10.37 -12.29 11.69
N VAL A 21 -9.67 -11.15 11.66
CA VAL A 21 -8.32 -11.00 12.23
C VAL A 21 -8.33 -10.54 13.69
N ALA A 22 -7.32 -10.96 14.45
CA ALA A 22 -7.22 -10.69 15.89
C ALA A 22 -7.25 -9.19 16.23
N SER A 23 -6.54 -8.35 15.46
CA SER A 23 -6.53 -6.90 15.67
C SER A 23 -7.92 -6.29 15.53
N HIS A 24 -8.68 -6.68 14.51
CA HIS A 24 -10.05 -6.22 14.29
C HIS A 24 -10.97 -6.65 15.45
N ARG A 25 -10.93 -7.94 15.84
CA ARG A 25 -11.72 -8.46 16.96
C ARG A 25 -11.44 -7.69 18.25
N LEU A 26 -10.15 -7.50 18.58
CA LEU A 26 -9.74 -6.81 19.80
C LEU A 26 -10.14 -5.34 19.80
N LEU A 27 -9.93 -4.61 18.70
CA LEU A 27 -10.31 -3.20 18.60
C LEU A 27 -11.83 -3.00 18.77
N VAL A 28 -12.65 -3.87 18.20
CA VAL A 28 -14.10 -3.80 18.40
C VAL A 28 -14.47 -4.21 19.83
N ARG A 29 -13.96 -5.34 20.34
CA ARG A 29 -14.28 -5.81 21.69
C ARG A 29 -13.85 -4.86 22.79
N ALA A 30 -12.71 -4.20 22.63
CA ALA A 30 -12.19 -3.20 23.56
C ALA A 30 -12.89 -1.84 23.43
N GLY A 31 -13.82 -1.66 22.48
CA GLY A 31 -14.54 -0.40 22.31
C GLY A 31 -13.69 0.71 21.71
N TYR A 32 -12.73 0.39 20.85
CA TYR A 32 -11.88 1.37 20.15
C TYR A 32 -12.51 1.83 18.84
N ILE A 33 -13.17 0.92 18.12
CA ILE A 33 -13.83 1.20 16.84
C ILE A 33 -15.22 0.56 16.78
N ARG A 34 -16.09 1.08 15.92
CA ARG A 34 -17.38 0.47 15.54
C ARG A 34 -17.57 0.53 14.05
N ARG A 35 -18.01 -0.56 13.45
CA ARG A 35 -18.34 -0.61 12.03
C ARG A 35 -19.60 0.21 11.77
N ILE A 36 -19.56 1.07 10.74
CA ILE A 36 -20.70 1.84 10.22
C ILE A 36 -21.19 1.24 8.90
N ALA A 37 -20.26 0.85 8.03
CA ALA A 37 -20.54 0.12 6.79
C ALA A 37 -19.37 -0.82 6.46
N ALA A 38 -19.44 -1.57 5.36
CA ALA A 38 -18.29 -2.33 4.86
C ALA A 38 -17.08 -1.40 4.65
N GLY A 39 -15.97 -1.67 5.35
CA GLY A 39 -14.75 -0.86 5.27
C GLY A 39 -14.81 0.53 5.89
N ILE A 40 -15.86 0.89 6.64
CA ILE A 40 -16.03 2.23 7.23
C ILE A 40 -16.29 2.09 8.73
N TYR A 41 -15.47 2.76 9.54
CA TYR A 41 -15.47 2.61 11.00
C TYR A 41 -15.48 3.98 11.70
N SER A 42 -16.27 4.07 12.77
CA SER A 42 -16.16 5.17 13.73
C SER A 42 -15.08 4.86 14.76
N TRP A 43 -14.25 5.86 15.05
CA TRP A 43 -13.33 5.84 16.18
C TRP A 43 -14.05 6.23 17.47
N LEU A 44 -14.04 5.34 18.46
CA LEU A 44 -14.56 5.62 19.80
C LEU A 44 -13.47 6.29 20.67
N PRO A 45 -13.79 6.85 21.85
CA PRO A 45 -12.87 7.73 22.57
C PRO A 45 -11.46 7.18 22.80
N LEU A 46 -11.31 5.90 23.21
CA LEU A 46 -10.00 5.29 23.41
C LEU A 46 -9.24 5.07 22.09
N GLY A 47 -9.95 4.64 21.05
CA GLY A 47 -9.38 4.47 19.71
C GLY A 47 -8.92 5.80 19.14
N TYR A 48 -9.72 6.85 19.30
CA TYR A 48 -9.40 8.18 18.79
C TYR A 48 -8.22 8.82 19.52
N ILE A 49 -8.13 8.68 20.86
CA ILE A 49 -6.94 9.10 21.61
C ILE A 49 -5.69 8.36 21.09
N THR A 50 -5.81 7.05 20.85
CA THR A 50 -4.70 6.25 20.33
C THR A 50 -4.27 6.71 18.94
N LEU A 51 -5.24 6.92 18.03
CA LEU A 51 -4.99 7.48 16.70
C LEU A 51 -4.26 8.82 16.80
N ARG A 52 -4.77 9.78 17.59
CA ARG A 52 -4.15 11.10 17.75
C ARG A 52 -2.75 11.04 18.36
N ASN A 53 -2.47 10.07 19.23
CA ASN A 53 -1.11 9.84 19.74
C ASN A 53 -0.15 9.34 18.65
N ILE A 54 -0.62 8.46 17.76
CA ILE A 54 0.17 7.99 16.60
C ILE A 54 0.43 9.16 15.65
N GLU A 55 -0.60 9.93 15.31
CA GLU A 55 -0.45 11.11 14.45
C GLU A 55 0.54 12.13 15.02
N ARG A 56 0.55 12.31 16.35
CA ARG A 56 1.53 13.17 17.02
C ARG A 56 2.96 12.68 16.80
N ILE A 57 3.22 11.39 16.98
CA ILE A 57 4.57 10.82 16.75
C ILE A 57 4.97 11.01 15.29
N VAL A 58 4.07 10.71 14.35
CA VAL A 58 4.31 10.91 12.91
C VAL A 58 4.66 12.37 12.62
N ARG A 59 3.86 13.31 13.11
CA ARG A 59 4.09 14.76 12.95
C ARG A 59 5.44 15.19 13.51
N GLU A 60 5.76 14.81 14.75
CA GLU A 60 7.04 15.12 15.38
C GLU A 60 8.24 14.63 14.54
N GLU A 61 8.17 13.42 13.97
CA GLU A 61 9.25 12.90 13.14
C GLU A 61 9.35 13.58 11.77
N MET A 62 8.21 13.86 11.11
CA MET A 62 8.20 14.59 9.83
C MET A 62 8.70 16.04 10.01
N ASP A 63 8.23 16.74 11.05
CA ASP A 63 8.65 18.11 11.36
C ASP A 63 10.16 18.15 11.68
N SER A 64 10.66 17.16 12.44
CA SER A 64 12.10 17.05 12.73
C SER A 64 12.97 16.81 11.49
N ALA A 65 12.39 16.24 10.42
CA ALA A 65 13.05 16.06 9.13
C ALA A 65 13.00 17.33 8.26
N GLY A 66 12.36 18.40 8.75
CA GLY A 66 12.20 19.67 8.03
C GLY A 66 11.01 19.68 7.06
N PHE A 67 10.08 18.73 7.18
CA PHE A 67 8.90 18.69 6.33
C PHE A 67 7.79 19.56 6.93
N GLN A 68 6.93 20.12 6.08
CA GLN A 68 5.89 21.06 6.52
C GLN A 68 4.50 20.46 6.35
N GLU A 69 3.69 20.49 7.41
CA GLU A 69 2.33 19.99 7.35
C GLU A 69 1.39 20.99 6.66
N VAL A 70 0.63 20.51 5.68
CA VAL A 70 -0.50 21.19 5.04
C VAL A 70 -1.77 20.36 5.23
N HIS A 71 -2.93 20.90 4.87
CA HIS A 71 -4.19 20.17 4.96
C HIS A 71 -5.08 20.44 3.75
N PHE A 72 -5.24 19.44 2.89
CA PHE A 72 -6.09 19.53 1.72
C PHE A 72 -7.54 19.10 2.01
N PRO A 73 -8.52 19.61 1.24
CA PRO A 73 -9.86 19.03 1.25
C PRO A 73 -9.85 17.57 0.79
N ALA A 74 -10.83 16.80 1.25
CA ALA A 74 -11.06 15.44 0.77
C ALA A 74 -11.87 15.40 -0.54
N MET A 75 -12.80 16.34 -0.72
CA MET A 75 -13.57 16.47 -1.95
C MET A 75 -12.78 17.32 -2.93
N LEU A 76 -12.37 16.71 -4.05
CA LEU A 76 -11.48 17.32 -5.04
C LEU A 76 -12.20 17.52 -6.37
N PRO A 77 -11.86 18.57 -7.13
CA PRO A 77 -12.36 18.77 -8.48
C PRO A 77 -11.82 17.68 -9.42
N LYS A 78 -12.59 17.32 -10.46
CA LYS A 78 -12.23 16.29 -11.44
C LYS A 78 -11.05 16.69 -12.33
N GLU A 79 -10.95 17.96 -12.69
CA GLU A 79 -10.08 18.46 -13.76
C GLU A 79 -8.59 18.12 -13.56
N PRO A 80 -8.00 18.26 -12.35
CA PRO A 80 -6.61 17.86 -12.12
C PRO A 80 -6.36 16.37 -12.35
N TYR A 81 -7.30 15.51 -11.96
CA TYR A 81 -7.22 14.05 -12.16
C TYR A 81 -7.44 13.65 -13.62
N GLU A 82 -8.21 14.42 -14.39
CA GLU A 82 -8.30 14.22 -15.84
C GLU A 82 -6.98 14.57 -16.55
N GLN A 83 -6.30 15.63 -16.14
CA GLN A 83 -5.01 16.04 -16.72
C GLN A 83 -3.92 14.99 -16.54
N THR A 84 -3.93 14.27 -15.42
CA THR A 84 -3.00 13.16 -15.15
C THR A 84 -3.50 11.83 -15.67
N ASN A 85 -4.65 11.78 -16.35
CA ASN A 85 -5.38 10.57 -16.76
C ASN A 85 -5.82 9.64 -15.60
N ARG A 86 -5.50 9.99 -14.34
CA ARG A 86 -5.82 9.19 -13.16
C ARG A 86 -7.31 9.14 -12.86
N TRP A 87 -8.09 10.09 -13.37
CA TRP A 87 -9.56 9.98 -13.36
C TRP A 87 -10.03 8.66 -13.99
N ASN A 88 -9.44 8.25 -15.12
CA ASN A 88 -9.81 7.02 -15.83
C ASN A 88 -9.02 5.81 -15.32
N GLU A 89 -7.71 5.96 -15.09
CA GLU A 89 -6.84 4.84 -14.70
C GLU A 89 -7.18 4.24 -13.34
N TYR A 90 -7.62 5.05 -12.36
CA TYR A 90 -8.13 4.52 -11.08
C TYR A 90 -9.39 3.66 -11.24
N GLY A 91 -10.13 3.84 -12.34
CA GLY A 91 -11.32 3.05 -12.64
C GLY A 91 -12.34 3.04 -11.49
N PRO A 92 -12.84 1.86 -11.08
CA PRO A 92 -13.90 1.73 -10.08
C PRO A 92 -13.44 2.01 -8.64
N ASP A 93 -12.13 2.06 -8.36
CA ASP A 93 -11.61 2.33 -7.01
C ASP A 93 -11.79 3.81 -6.61
N LEU A 94 -12.15 4.67 -7.56
CA LEU A 94 -12.35 6.10 -7.34
C LEU A 94 -13.81 6.41 -6.98
N PHE A 95 -14.04 6.92 -5.78
CA PHE A 95 -15.33 7.51 -5.43
C PHE A 95 -15.56 8.80 -6.22
N ARG A 96 -16.59 8.80 -7.06
CA ARG A 96 -17.03 9.96 -7.86
C ARG A 96 -18.39 10.45 -7.36
N LEU A 97 -18.57 11.75 -7.37
CA LEU A 97 -19.81 12.39 -6.99
C LEU A 97 -20.08 13.60 -7.87
N GLN A 98 -21.35 13.98 -7.96
CA GLN A 98 -21.77 15.18 -8.67
C GLN A 98 -22.45 16.14 -7.70
N ASP A 99 -22.10 17.42 -7.75
CA ASP A 99 -22.78 18.42 -6.95
C ASP A 99 -24.17 18.77 -7.54
N ARG A 100 -24.95 19.57 -6.80
CA ARG A 100 -26.29 20.00 -7.23
C ARG A 100 -26.34 20.85 -8.51
N LYS A 101 -25.19 21.36 -8.97
CA LYS A 101 -25.05 22.15 -10.19
C LYS A 101 -24.57 21.31 -11.38
N GLY A 102 -24.30 20.02 -11.17
CA GLY A 102 -23.76 19.13 -12.19
C GLY A 102 -22.24 19.09 -12.26
N GLY A 103 -21.52 19.71 -11.31
CA GLY A 103 -20.06 19.67 -11.25
C GLY A 103 -19.57 18.29 -10.79
N ASP A 104 -18.57 17.74 -11.46
CA ASP A 104 -17.97 16.45 -11.13
C ASP A 104 -16.83 16.61 -10.11
N TYR A 105 -16.87 15.77 -9.08
CA TYR A 105 -15.86 15.72 -8.03
C TYR A 105 -15.50 14.27 -7.71
N LEU A 106 -14.43 14.11 -6.94
CA LEU A 106 -14.02 12.84 -6.34
C LEU A 106 -13.77 13.00 -4.85
N LEU A 107 -13.82 11.90 -4.12
CA LEU A 107 -13.20 11.83 -2.79
C LEU A 107 -11.76 11.35 -2.95
N GLY A 108 -10.80 12.13 -2.47
CA GLY A 108 -9.37 11.93 -2.72
C GLY A 108 -8.84 10.58 -2.22
N PRO A 109 -8.39 9.69 -3.12
CA PRO A 109 -7.68 8.45 -2.74
C PRO A 109 -6.22 8.70 -2.34
N THR A 110 -5.69 9.85 -2.77
CA THR A 110 -4.34 10.41 -2.59
C THR A 110 -4.33 11.83 -3.18
N HIS A 111 -3.19 12.55 -3.19
CA HIS A 111 -3.15 13.99 -3.44
C HIS A 111 -1.98 14.48 -4.31
N GLU A 112 -1.33 13.63 -5.13
CA GLU A 112 -0.21 14.04 -6.00
C GLU A 112 -0.55 15.29 -6.83
N GLU A 113 -1.72 15.34 -7.46
CA GLU A 113 -2.20 16.48 -8.25
C GLU A 113 -2.31 17.74 -7.39
N MET A 114 -2.82 17.60 -6.16
CA MET A 114 -3.13 18.75 -5.30
C MET A 114 -1.86 19.37 -4.74
N PHE A 115 -0.89 18.54 -4.31
CA PHE A 115 0.43 19.02 -3.92
C PHE A 115 1.16 19.65 -5.10
N THR A 116 1.11 19.03 -6.28
CA THR A 116 1.73 19.57 -7.50
C THR A 116 1.17 20.95 -7.85
N LEU A 117 -0.15 21.11 -7.82
CA LEU A 117 -0.79 22.40 -8.11
C LEU A 117 -0.51 23.46 -7.04
N MET A 118 -0.47 23.07 -5.76
CA MET A 118 -0.11 24.00 -4.67
C MET A 118 1.31 24.53 -4.85
N VAL A 119 2.30 23.66 -5.02
CA VAL A 119 3.69 24.10 -5.20
C VAL A 119 3.85 24.90 -6.48
N LYS A 120 3.22 24.49 -7.59
CA LYS A 120 3.22 25.26 -8.84
C LYS A 120 2.61 26.66 -8.67
N GLY A 121 1.61 26.82 -7.82
CA GLY A 121 0.93 28.10 -7.57
C GLY A 121 1.76 29.05 -6.70
N GLU A 122 2.42 28.51 -5.67
CA GLU A 122 3.13 29.30 -4.66
C GLU A 122 4.60 29.52 -5.01
N TYR A 123 5.26 28.55 -5.66
CA TYR A 123 6.71 28.58 -5.90
C TYR A 123 7.00 28.97 -7.35
N SER A 124 7.70 30.08 -7.52
CA SER A 124 7.99 30.67 -8.83
C SER A 124 9.49 30.71 -9.17
N SER A 125 10.36 30.40 -8.20
CA SER A 125 11.80 30.37 -8.39
C SER A 125 12.39 29.01 -8.00
N TYR A 126 13.46 28.61 -8.69
CA TYR A 126 14.28 27.48 -8.26
C TYR A 126 14.85 27.67 -6.85
N LYS A 127 14.99 28.91 -6.38
CA LYS A 127 15.48 29.23 -5.03
C LYS A 127 14.52 28.81 -3.91
N ASP A 128 13.25 28.58 -4.25
CA ASP A 128 12.26 28.11 -3.29
C ASP A 128 12.36 26.59 -3.06
N LEU A 129 13.11 25.87 -3.92
CA LEU A 129 13.29 24.42 -3.87
C LEU A 129 14.66 24.02 -3.26
N PRO A 130 14.75 22.85 -2.61
CA PRO A 130 13.72 21.83 -2.47
C PRO A 130 12.71 22.12 -1.35
N VAL A 131 11.52 21.55 -1.46
CA VAL A 131 10.50 21.57 -0.39
C VAL A 131 9.93 20.18 -0.20
N SER A 132 9.62 19.83 1.06
CA SER A 132 8.89 18.61 1.41
C SER A 132 7.66 18.98 2.22
N LEU A 133 6.50 18.62 1.69
CA LEU A 133 5.20 18.91 2.30
C LEU A 133 4.50 17.60 2.61
N TYR A 134 3.73 17.56 3.70
CA TYR A 134 2.94 16.39 4.06
C TYR A 134 1.59 16.77 4.65
N GLN A 135 0.68 15.81 4.75
CA GLN A 135 -0.55 15.98 5.49
C GLN A 135 -0.91 14.68 6.23
N ILE A 136 -1.70 14.77 7.29
CA ILE A 136 -2.37 13.61 7.91
C ILE A 136 -3.88 13.78 7.73
N GLN A 137 -4.45 13.02 6.80
CA GLN A 137 -5.80 13.30 6.29
C GLN A 137 -6.52 12.01 5.83
N THR A 138 -7.86 12.02 5.93
CA THR A 138 -8.73 10.91 5.54
C THR A 138 -8.81 10.70 4.02
N LYS A 139 -8.44 9.51 3.57
CA LYS A 139 -8.50 9.06 2.18
C LYS A 139 -9.69 8.16 1.94
N TYR A 140 -10.12 8.11 0.68
CA TYR A 140 -11.26 7.33 0.23
C TYR A 140 -10.87 6.46 -0.96
N ARG A 141 -11.09 5.14 -0.86
CA ARG A 141 -10.88 4.19 -1.96
C ARG A 141 -12.05 3.21 -1.95
N ASP A 142 -12.74 3.02 -3.07
CA ASP A 142 -13.89 2.10 -3.13
C ASP A 142 -13.42 0.65 -3.27
N GLU A 143 -12.67 0.20 -2.26
CA GLU A 143 -12.12 -1.14 -2.16
C GLU A 143 -13.22 -2.18 -2.38
N THR A 144 -13.05 -3.03 -3.38
CA THR A 144 -14.03 -4.05 -3.78
C THR A 144 -14.30 -5.05 -2.65
N ARG A 145 -13.26 -5.39 -1.86
CA ARG A 145 -13.36 -6.34 -0.75
C ARG A 145 -12.70 -5.80 0.53
N PRO A 146 -13.34 -4.87 1.25
CA PRO A 146 -12.78 -4.33 2.48
C PRO A 146 -12.79 -5.42 3.56
N ARG A 147 -11.66 -5.63 4.22
CA ARG A 147 -11.44 -6.72 5.17
C ARG A 147 -10.45 -6.32 6.27
N SER A 148 -10.33 -7.18 7.28
CA SER A 148 -9.31 -7.01 8.33
C SER A 148 -9.46 -5.72 9.17
N GLY A 149 -10.68 -5.21 9.35
CA GLY A 149 -10.93 -4.03 10.18
C GLY A 149 -10.43 -2.74 9.55
N ILE A 150 -9.60 -2.01 10.28
CA ILE A 150 -8.99 -0.74 9.85
C ILE A 150 -7.74 -0.93 8.97
N ILE A 151 -7.33 -2.16 8.71
CA ILE A 151 -6.15 -2.46 7.88
C ILE A 151 -6.47 -2.23 6.40
N ARG A 152 -7.66 -2.67 5.93
CA ARG A 152 -8.10 -2.50 4.54
C ARG A 152 -9.55 -1.98 4.50
N GLY A 153 -9.68 -0.67 4.69
CA GLY A 153 -10.95 0.06 4.68
C GLY A 153 -11.21 0.82 3.37
N ARG A 154 -12.40 1.40 3.27
CA ARG A 154 -12.79 2.32 2.19
C ARG A 154 -12.61 3.79 2.57
N GLU A 155 -12.62 4.06 3.87
CA GLU A 155 -12.28 5.33 4.49
C GLU A 155 -11.20 5.07 5.53
N PHE A 156 -10.05 5.73 5.42
CA PHE A 156 -8.91 5.51 6.33
C PHE A 156 -8.04 6.76 6.42
N VAL A 157 -7.30 6.90 7.53
CA VAL A 157 -6.35 8.01 7.71
C VAL A 157 -5.02 7.63 7.11
N MET A 158 -4.47 8.52 6.28
CA MET A 158 -3.15 8.36 5.70
C MET A 158 -2.32 9.61 6.02
N LYS A 159 -1.05 9.38 6.34
CA LYS A 159 -0.02 10.41 6.17
C LYS A 159 0.55 10.27 4.77
N ASP A 160 0.38 11.26 3.92
CA ASP A 160 0.97 11.35 2.58
C ASP A 160 1.92 12.56 2.52
N SER A 161 3.06 12.39 1.85
CA SER A 161 4.17 13.35 1.84
C SER A 161 4.79 13.39 0.45
N TYR A 162 5.11 14.59 -0.03
CA TYR A 162 5.59 14.85 -1.38
C TYR A 162 6.75 15.84 -1.33
N SER A 163 7.88 15.48 -1.92
CA SER A 163 9.00 16.39 -2.13
C SER A 163 9.02 16.92 -3.56
N PHE A 164 9.52 18.13 -3.70
CA PHE A 164 9.73 18.79 -4.98
C PHE A 164 11.20 19.22 -5.03
N ASP A 165 11.92 18.67 -6.00
CA ASP A 165 13.36 18.77 -6.12
C ASP A 165 13.73 19.25 -7.54
N LEU A 166 14.89 19.90 -7.67
CA LEU A 166 15.36 20.46 -8.95
C LEU A 166 16.13 19.45 -9.81
N THR A 167 16.74 18.45 -9.18
CA THR A 167 17.61 17.46 -9.83
C THR A 167 17.33 16.08 -9.29
N ASP A 168 17.77 15.06 -10.03
CA ASP A 168 17.65 13.66 -9.63
C ASP A 168 18.43 13.37 -8.34
N GLU A 169 19.58 14.02 -8.14
CA GLU A 169 20.35 13.92 -6.89
C GLU A 169 19.57 14.50 -5.71
N GLY A 170 18.90 15.65 -5.91
CA GLY A 170 18.02 16.24 -4.90
C GLY A 170 16.86 15.33 -4.53
N LEU A 171 16.24 14.69 -5.54
CA LEU A 171 15.21 13.66 -5.32
C LEU A 171 15.74 12.50 -4.47
N VAL A 172 16.96 12.01 -4.75
CA VAL A 172 17.59 10.94 -3.96
C VAL A 172 17.82 11.37 -2.50
N GLU A 173 18.28 12.61 -2.28
CA GLU A 173 18.43 13.16 -0.92
C GLU A 173 17.09 13.25 -0.18
N SER A 174 16.06 13.79 -0.84
CA SER A 174 14.71 13.91 -0.29
C SER A 174 14.10 12.54 0.01
N TYR A 175 14.31 11.55 -0.87
CA TYR A 175 13.92 10.16 -0.65
C TYR A 175 14.57 9.56 0.60
N HIS A 176 15.88 9.74 0.77
CA HIS A 176 16.59 9.25 1.96
C HIS A 176 16.15 9.95 3.24
N LYS A 177 15.80 11.25 3.20
CA LYS A 177 15.20 11.97 4.33
C LYS A 177 13.84 11.36 4.71
N HIS A 178 12.97 11.09 3.74
CA HIS A 178 11.68 10.42 3.97
C HIS A 178 11.88 9.04 4.60
N ARG A 179 12.77 8.23 4.02
CA ARG A 179 13.12 6.89 4.53
C ARG A 179 13.60 6.95 5.98
N ALA A 180 14.51 7.87 6.30
CA ALA A 180 15.01 8.04 7.67
C ALA A 180 13.91 8.47 8.65
N ALA A 181 13.02 9.37 8.23
CA ALA A 181 11.89 9.82 9.06
C ALA A 181 10.88 8.68 9.32
N TYR A 182 10.64 7.81 8.33
CA TYR A 182 9.81 6.60 8.50
C TYR A 182 10.45 5.62 9.49
N VAL A 183 11.75 5.34 9.35
CA VAL A 183 12.50 4.48 10.29
C VAL A 183 12.34 4.99 11.72
N LYS A 184 12.63 6.27 11.98
CA LYS A 184 12.47 6.85 13.33
C LYS A 184 11.03 6.77 13.84
N THR A 185 10.04 7.01 12.95
CA THR A 185 8.62 6.91 13.29
C THR A 185 8.27 5.50 13.76
N PHE A 186 8.61 4.48 12.98
CA PHE A 186 8.28 3.09 13.32
C PHE A 186 9.06 2.58 14.52
N ASP A 187 10.33 2.99 14.68
CA ASP A 187 11.13 2.66 15.85
C ASP A 187 10.51 3.25 17.13
N ARG A 188 10.06 4.52 17.10
CA ARG A 188 9.36 5.17 18.23
C ARG A 188 8.01 4.54 18.53
N LEU A 189 7.31 4.04 17.52
CA LEU A 189 6.07 3.26 17.68
C LEU A 189 6.34 1.83 18.18
N GLY A 190 7.60 1.40 18.26
CA GLY A 190 7.99 0.05 18.68
C GLY A 190 7.59 -1.03 17.68
N MET A 191 7.47 -0.66 16.40
CA MET A 191 7.06 -1.57 15.35
C MET A 191 8.21 -2.43 14.84
N LYS A 192 7.93 -3.70 14.56
CA LYS A 192 8.82 -4.57 13.79
C LYS A 192 8.42 -4.46 12.32
N TYR A 193 9.37 -4.13 11.46
CA TYR A 193 9.15 -3.96 10.04
C TYR A 193 10.38 -4.41 9.24
N ASN A 194 10.14 -4.74 7.97
CA ASN A 194 11.17 -4.94 6.96
C ASN A 194 10.99 -3.88 5.87
N ILE A 195 12.09 -3.28 5.45
CA ILE A 195 12.10 -2.37 4.30
C ILE A 195 12.39 -3.23 3.07
N VAL A 196 11.47 -3.27 2.12
CA VAL A 196 11.57 -4.14 0.94
C VAL A 196 11.47 -3.30 -0.33
N SER A 197 12.24 -3.65 -1.36
CA SER A 197 12.08 -3.04 -2.68
C SER A 197 10.71 -3.43 -3.26
N ALA A 198 10.04 -2.47 -3.91
CA ALA A 198 8.71 -2.64 -4.47
C ALA A 198 8.63 -2.08 -5.89
N VAL A 199 7.54 -2.42 -6.58
CA VAL A 199 7.19 -1.78 -7.86
C VAL A 199 6.50 -0.45 -7.58
N ALA A 200 6.73 0.57 -8.41
CA ALA A 200 6.11 1.89 -8.21
C ALA A 200 4.60 1.90 -8.54
N GLY A 201 4.11 0.89 -9.27
CA GLY A 201 2.70 0.70 -9.57
C GLY A 201 2.05 1.90 -10.27
N ALA A 202 0.75 2.11 -10.01
CA ALA A 202 -0.07 3.17 -10.61
C ALA A 202 0.32 4.60 -10.20
N MET A 203 1.22 4.76 -9.22
CA MET A 203 1.74 6.08 -8.84
C MET A 203 2.85 6.57 -9.78
N GLY A 204 3.42 5.68 -10.61
CA GLY A 204 4.59 5.96 -11.42
C GLY A 204 5.87 6.13 -10.58
N GLY A 205 7.03 6.12 -11.22
CA GLY A 205 8.33 6.31 -10.56
C GLY A 205 9.36 5.21 -10.84
N SER A 206 10.62 5.46 -10.45
CA SER A 206 11.78 4.63 -10.78
C SER A 206 12.34 3.81 -9.60
N SER A 207 12.02 4.18 -8.36
CA SER A 207 12.46 3.50 -7.15
C SER A 207 11.36 3.54 -6.09
N SER A 208 11.03 2.39 -5.51
CA SER A 208 9.95 2.24 -4.53
C SER A 208 10.37 1.29 -3.41
N GLU A 209 10.04 1.65 -2.18
CA GLU A 209 10.25 0.83 -0.99
C GLU A 209 8.93 0.73 -0.21
N GLU A 210 8.68 -0.46 0.33
CA GLU A 210 7.58 -0.72 1.26
C GLU A 210 8.13 -1.02 2.65
N PHE A 211 7.45 -0.52 3.68
CA PHE A 211 7.73 -0.84 5.08
C PHE A 211 6.69 -1.86 5.55
N LEU A 212 7.05 -3.14 5.50
CA LEU A 212 6.14 -4.25 5.78
C LEU A 212 6.30 -4.74 7.21
N ALA A 213 5.22 -4.69 8.00
CA ALA A 213 5.18 -5.28 9.34
C ALA A 213 4.91 -6.80 9.23
N PRO A 214 5.84 -7.68 9.66
CA PRO A 214 5.66 -9.12 9.53
C PRO A 214 4.44 -9.60 10.32
N CYS A 215 3.48 -10.23 9.63
CA CYS A 215 2.27 -10.76 10.23
C CYS A 215 1.77 -11.97 9.43
N ALA A 216 1.28 -13.01 10.12
CA ALA A 216 0.73 -14.20 9.47
C ALA A 216 -0.56 -13.91 8.67
N THR A 217 -1.23 -12.79 8.95
CA THR A 217 -2.41 -12.33 8.21
C THR A 217 -2.09 -11.17 7.26
N GLY A 218 -0.80 -10.93 6.97
CA GLY A 218 -0.38 -9.93 5.98
C GLY A 218 -0.84 -10.33 4.58
N GLU A 219 -1.24 -9.36 3.77
CA GLU A 219 -1.71 -9.60 2.41
C GLU A 219 -0.57 -9.61 1.40
N ASP A 220 0.53 -8.92 1.72
CA ASP A 220 1.76 -8.90 0.93
C ASP A 220 2.66 -10.09 1.22
N THR A 221 3.27 -10.61 0.16
CA THR A 221 4.35 -11.60 0.26
C THR A 221 5.63 -10.96 -0.23
N TYR A 222 6.71 -11.13 0.53
CA TYR A 222 8.03 -10.62 0.19
C TYR A 222 9.08 -11.68 0.50
N VAL A 223 10.22 -11.58 -0.18
CA VAL A 223 11.40 -12.38 0.12
C VAL A 223 12.33 -11.59 1.02
N LEU A 224 13.01 -12.28 1.93
CA LEU A 224 14.05 -11.73 2.78
C LEU A 224 15.21 -12.71 2.82
N CYS A 225 16.38 -12.28 2.37
CA CYS A 225 17.61 -13.05 2.48
C CYS A 225 18.33 -12.70 3.79
N GLU A 226 18.25 -13.59 4.78
CA GLU A 226 18.90 -13.38 6.08
C GLU A 226 20.43 -13.22 6.00
N LYS A 227 21.05 -13.72 4.93
CA LYS A 227 22.52 -13.67 4.76
C LYS A 227 23.03 -12.34 4.22
N CYS A 228 22.31 -11.71 3.29
CA CYS A 228 22.76 -10.48 2.62
C CYS A 228 21.82 -9.29 2.78
N GLY A 229 20.68 -9.46 3.48
CA GLY A 229 19.71 -8.39 3.72
C GLY A 229 18.88 -8.01 2.50
N TYR A 230 19.02 -8.69 1.36
CA TYR A 230 18.16 -8.45 0.20
C TYR A 230 16.71 -8.72 0.57
N ALA A 231 15.84 -7.74 0.33
CA ALA A 231 14.43 -7.86 0.57
C ALA A 231 13.63 -7.17 -0.53
N ALA A 232 12.64 -7.86 -1.08
CA ALA A 232 11.80 -7.35 -2.15
C ALA A 232 10.40 -7.96 -2.04
N ASN A 233 9.38 -7.16 -2.33
CA ASN A 233 8.05 -7.69 -2.63
C ASN A 233 8.18 -8.72 -3.77
N VAL A 234 7.38 -9.79 -3.75
CA VAL A 234 7.45 -10.84 -4.79
C VAL A 234 7.28 -10.26 -6.20
N GLU A 235 6.50 -9.18 -6.34
CA GLU A 235 6.32 -8.47 -7.61
C GLU A 235 7.60 -7.77 -8.12
N ALA A 236 8.51 -7.40 -7.21
CA ALA A 236 9.78 -6.75 -7.51
C ALA A 236 10.98 -7.70 -7.42
N MET A 237 10.75 -8.98 -7.08
CA MET A 237 11.81 -9.97 -6.92
C MET A 237 12.40 -10.35 -8.27
N VAL A 238 13.73 -10.31 -8.35
CA VAL A 238 14.47 -10.84 -9.51
C VAL A 238 15.20 -12.12 -9.12
N THR A 239 14.84 -13.23 -9.78
CA THR A 239 15.60 -14.48 -9.64
C THR A 239 16.71 -14.51 -10.68
N LYS A 240 17.97 -14.47 -10.24
CA LYS A 240 19.12 -14.67 -11.13
C LYS A 240 19.29 -16.16 -11.40
N VAL A 241 18.97 -16.59 -12.61
CA VAL A 241 19.19 -17.96 -13.07
C VAL A 241 20.46 -18.00 -13.90
N ALA A 242 21.38 -18.92 -13.58
CA ALA A 242 22.56 -19.12 -14.41
C ALA A 242 22.16 -19.62 -15.81
N PRO A 243 22.86 -19.22 -16.88
CA PRO A 243 22.59 -19.76 -18.21
C PRO A 243 22.67 -21.29 -18.19
N GLY A 244 21.63 -21.96 -18.68
CA GLY A 244 21.64 -23.40 -18.88
C GLY A 244 22.45 -23.80 -20.10
N ASP A 245 23.04 -24.99 -20.08
CA ASP A 245 23.64 -25.59 -21.27
C ASP A 245 22.53 -26.21 -22.15
N ALA A 246 22.24 -25.57 -23.27
CA ALA A 246 21.25 -26.05 -24.24
C ALA A 246 21.84 -26.95 -25.34
N SER A 247 23.13 -27.27 -25.30
CA SER A 247 23.83 -27.99 -26.38
C SER A 247 23.29 -29.38 -26.69
N LYS A 248 22.60 -30.00 -25.72
CA LYS A 248 22.02 -31.35 -25.82
C LYS A 248 20.49 -31.35 -25.88
N VAL A 249 19.85 -30.19 -26.03
CA VAL A 249 18.39 -30.10 -26.12
C VAL A 249 17.97 -30.61 -27.51
N PRO A 250 17.10 -31.64 -27.59
CA PRO A 250 16.62 -32.14 -28.88
C PRO A 250 15.75 -31.10 -29.59
N ALA A 251 15.49 -31.32 -30.89
CA ALA A 251 14.60 -30.46 -31.65
C ALA A 251 13.20 -30.40 -31.02
N LEU A 252 12.55 -29.22 -31.10
CA LEU A 252 11.20 -29.02 -30.61
C LEU A 252 10.22 -29.90 -31.38
N GLU A 253 9.38 -30.65 -30.67
CA GLU A 253 8.35 -31.52 -31.22
C GLU A 253 6.96 -31.04 -30.80
N VAL A 254 6.02 -31.00 -31.75
CA VAL A 254 4.62 -30.71 -31.48
C VAL A 254 3.91 -32.01 -31.15
N MET A 255 3.20 -32.04 -30.02
CA MET A 255 2.50 -33.24 -29.55
C MET A 255 1.05 -32.96 -29.19
N ASP A 256 0.17 -33.89 -29.55
CA ASP A 256 -1.21 -33.86 -29.13
C ASP A 256 -1.33 -34.21 -27.63
N THR A 257 -1.84 -33.24 -26.87
CA THR A 257 -2.07 -33.30 -25.41
C THR A 257 -3.56 -33.14 -25.07
N PRO A 258 -4.45 -34.02 -25.58
CA PRO A 258 -5.89 -33.90 -25.34
C PRO A 258 -6.20 -33.98 -23.84
N LYS A 259 -7.19 -33.21 -23.39
CA LYS A 259 -7.65 -33.18 -21.98
C LYS A 259 -6.53 -32.83 -20.97
N THR A 260 -5.56 -32.01 -21.37
CA THR A 260 -4.40 -31.63 -20.54
C THR A 260 -4.40 -30.13 -20.22
N PRO A 261 -5.36 -29.60 -19.44
CA PRO A 261 -5.49 -28.16 -19.22
C PRO A 261 -4.56 -27.59 -18.13
N THR A 262 -3.82 -28.43 -17.41
CA THR A 262 -3.01 -28.03 -16.25
C THR A 262 -1.59 -28.59 -16.34
N ILE A 263 -0.64 -27.97 -15.62
CA ILE A 263 0.74 -28.50 -15.49
C ILE A 263 0.72 -29.91 -14.91
N ASP A 264 -0.11 -30.18 -13.91
CA ASP A 264 -0.19 -31.51 -13.31
C ASP A 264 -0.68 -32.57 -14.31
N SER A 265 -1.70 -32.25 -15.12
CA SER A 265 -2.15 -33.17 -16.17
C SER A 265 -1.08 -33.36 -17.25
N LEU A 266 -0.29 -32.33 -17.56
CA LEU A 266 0.83 -32.42 -18.51
C LEU A 266 1.95 -33.29 -17.97
N VAL A 267 2.35 -33.09 -16.72
CA VAL A 267 3.37 -33.90 -16.04
C VAL A 267 2.95 -35.36 -15.96
N ALA A 268 1.68 -35.63 -15.62
CA ALA A 268 1.15 -36.99 -15.62
C ALA A 268 1.23 -37.64 -17.00
N LEU A 269 0.79 -36.92 -18.05
CA LEU A 269 0.84 -37.40 -19.43
C LEU A 269 2.27 -37.67 -19.92
N LEU A 270 3.22 -36.77 -19.62
CA LEU A 270 4.62 -36.93 -20.01
C LEU A 270 5.26 -38.12 -19.30
N ASN A 271 4.99 -38.30 -18.00
CA ASN A 271 5.47 -39.45 -17.25
C ASN A 271 4.86 -40.77 -17.74
N GLU A 272 3.58 -40.77 -18.13
CA GLU A 272 2.93 -41.94 -18.72
C GLU A 272 3.55 -42.33 -20.07
N ARG A 273 3.76 -41.35 -20.96
CA ARG A 273 4.22 -41.61 -22.34
C ARG A 273 5.71 -41.92 -22.45
N PHE A 274 6.53 -41.18 -21.73
CA PHE A 274 7.98 -41.22 -21.94
C PHE A 274 8.71 -41.91 -20.79
N GLY A 275 8.11 -41.93 -19.59
CA GLY A 275 8.86 -42.17 -18.36
C GLY A 275 9.91 -41.07 -18.14
N GLY A 276 10.28 -40.79 -16.89
CA GLY A 276 11.33 -39.79 -16.65
C GLY A 276 11.25 -39.04 -15.32
N GLY A 277 10.18 -39.23 -14.55
CA GLY A 277 10.03 -38.54 -13.26
C GLY A 277 9.91 -37.02 -13.43
N TYR A 278 9.30 -36.58 -14.52
CA TYR A 278 9.01 -35.17 -14.77
C TYR A 278 8.18 -34.59 -13.61
N THR A 279 8.43 -33.33 -13.28
CA THR A 279 7.68 -32.58 -12.28
C THR A 279 7.23 -31.25 -12.87
N GLY A 280 6.43 -30.45 -12.15
CA GLY A 280 6.06 -29.12 -12.62
C GLY A 280 7.27 -28.23 -12.93
N ALA A 281 8.39 -28.42 -12.22
CA ALA A 281 9.64 -27.70 -12.47
C ALA A 281 10.32 -28.07 -13.81
N SER A 282 9.93 -29.21 -14.41
CA SER A 282 10.39 -29.63 -15.74
C SER A 282 9.61 -28.94 -16.87
N THR A 283 8.54 -28.21 -16.55
CA THR A 283 7.69 -27.54 -17.53
C THR A 283 8.00 -26.04 -17.56
N LEU A 284 7.97 -25.44 -18.76
CA LEU A 284 7.94 -24.00 -18.91
C LEU A 284 6.48 -23.59 -19.08
N LYS A 285 6.02 -22.63 -18.28
CA LYS A 285 4.74 -21.98 -18.52
C LYS A 285 4.92 -21.14 -19.77
N ASN A 286 4.30 -21.53 -20.89
CA ASN A 286 4.09 -20.56 -21.95
C ASN A 286 3.16 -19.49 -21.39
N VAL A 287 3.63 -18.24 -21.43
CA VAL A 287 2.82 -17.04 -21.18
C VAL A 287 1.81 -16.91 -22.31
#